data_AF-A0A8S9MZH7-F1
#
_entry.id   AF-A0A8S9MZH7-F1
#
_cell.length_a   1.000
_cell.length_b   1.000
_cell.length_c   1.000
_cell.angle_alpha   90.00
_cell.angle_beta   90.00
_cell.angle_gamma   90.00
#
_symmetry.space_group_name_H-M   'P 1'
#
loop_
_entity.id
_entity.type
_entity.pdbx_description
1 polymer ?
#
loop_
_entity_poly.entity_id
_entity_poly.type
_entity_poly.pdbx_seq_one_letter_code
_entity_poly.pdbx_strand_id
1 'polypeptide(L)'
;MLVLSSKATDWSKAPFMAAYRNIKIDGCAHINGRSSCSPSSSWYTQQMDATSQARLRWVQKNYMIYNYCTDRKRFPQGIPRECAPSA
;
A
#
# COMPACT_ATOMS: atom_id res chain seq x y z
N MET A 1 -8.83 8.15 7.68
CA MET A 1 -7.50 8.77 7.53
C MET A 1 -6.86 8.75 8.90
N LEU A 2 -5.86 7.89 9.14
CA LEU A 2 -5.08 7.97 10.37
C LEU A 2 -4.18 9.19 10.23
N VAL A 3 -4.54 10.29 10.90
CA VAL A 3 -3.68 11.46 11.00
C VAL A 3 -2.58 11.08 11.99
N LEU A 4 -1.32 11.15 11.57
CA LEU A 4 -0.18 11.05 12.48
C LEU A 4 -0.17 12.30 13.36
N SER A 5 -0.98 12.29 14.42
CA SER A 5 -0.90 13.27 15.48
C SER A 5 0.40 13.03 16.25
N SER A 6 1.18 14.08 16.47
CA SER A 6 2.38 14.04 17.31
C SER A 6 2.07 13.83 18.80
N LYS A 7 0.80 13.77 19.19
CA LYS A 7 0.35 13.46 20.54
C LYS A 7 0.14 11.96 20.71
N ALA A 8 0.65 11.45 21.84
CA ALA A 8 0.31 10.13 22.34
C ALA A 8 -1.20 9.99 22.56
N THR A 9 -1.69 8.75 22.44
CA THR A 9 -3.10 8.42 22.61
C THR A 9 -3.63 8.81 23.99
N ASP A 10 -4.75 9.55 24.03
CA ASP A 10 -5.47 9.88 25.26
C ASP A 10 -6.48 8.77 25.60
N TRP A 11 -6.11 7.89 26.53
CA TRP A 11 -6.92 6.74 26.93
C TRP A 11 -8.23 7.09 27.63
N SER A 12 -8.42 8.34 28.10
CA SER A 12 -9.72 8.79 28.64
C SER A 12 -10.83 8.81 27.58
N LYS A 13 -10.47 8.71 26.30
CA LYS A 13 -11.38 8.70 25.14
C LYS A 13 -11.75 7.30 24.65
N ALA A 14 -11.33 6.25 25.36
CA ALA A 14 -11.72 4.88 25.03
C ALA A 14 -13.26 4.69 25.13
N PRO A 15 -13.86 3.76 24.34
CA PRO A 15 -13.20 2.83 23.42
C PRO A 15 -12.91 3.42 22.03
N PHE A 16 -11.75 3.09 21.47
CA PHE A 16 -11.44 3.38 20.07
C PHE A 16 -11.96 2.24 19.19
N MET A 17 -12.99 2.49 18.39
CA MET A 17 -13.63 1.47 17.56
C MET A 17 -13.37 1.70 16.07
N ALA A 18 -13.02 0.64 15.36
CA ALA A 18 -12.96 0.59 13.91
C ALA A 18 -13.96 -0.46 13.40
N ALA A 19 -14.78 -0.09 12.43
CA ALA A 19 -15.78 -0.99 11.84
C ALA A 19 -15.37 -1.36 10.41
N TYR A 20 -15.52 -2.64 10.08
CA TYR A 20 -15.19 -3.20 8.78
C TYR A 20 -16.45 -3.85 8.20
N ARG A 21 -16.67 -3.68 6.89
CA ARG A 21 -17.79 -4.28 6.14
C ARG A 21 -17.34 -4.61 4.73
N ASN A 22 -18.09 -5.48 4.05
CA ASN A 22 -17.85 -5.84 2.65
C ASN A 22 -16.44 -6.40 2.39
N ILE A 23 -15.95 -7.28 3.27
CA ILE A 23 -14.66 -7.94 3.08
C ILE A 23 -14.77 -8.85 1.86
N LYS A 24 -14.00 -8.54 0.81
CA LYS A 24 -13.88 -9.35 -0.40
C LYS A 24 -12.48 -9.90 -0.47
N ILE A 25 -12.37 -11.23 -0.59
CA ILE A 25 -11.10 -11.93 -0.74
C ILE A 25 -11.18 -12.67 -2.07
N ASP A 26 -10.47 -12.14 -3.06
CA ASP A 26 -10.19 -12.82 -4.32
C ASP A 26 -8.69 -13.09 -4.35
N GLY A 27 -8.32 -14.37 -4.37
CA GLY A 27 -6.96 -14.80 -4.08
C GLY A 27 -6.81 -16.30 -4.23
N CYS A 28 -5.58 -16.75 -4.34
CA CYS A 28 -5.26 -18.16 -4.38
C CYS A 28 -4.92 -18.68 -2.99
N ALA A 29 -5.37 -19.88 -2.67
CA ALA A 29 -4.94 -20.57 -1.47
C ALA A 29 -3.57 -21.22 -1.70
N HIS A 30 -2.72 -21.20 -0.68
CA HIS A 30 -1.50 -21.99 -0.63
C HIS A 30 -1.64 -23.01 0.48
N ILE A 31 -1.81 -24.29 0.13
CA ILE A 31 -2.08 -25.37 1.07
C ILE A 31 -1.01 -26.46 0.89
N ASN A 32 -0.34 -26.83 1.98
CA ASN A 32 0.68 -27.89 1.99
C ASN A 32 1.77 -27.70 0.91
N GLY A 33 2.26 -26.47 0.73
CA GLY A 33 3.29 -26.16 -0.25
C GLY A 33 2.81 -26.06 -1.70
N ARG A 34 1.49 -26.16 -1.96
CA ARG A 34 0.90 -26.08 -3.30
C ARG A 34 0.01 -24.85 -3.44
N SER A 35 0.22 -24.10 -4.50
CA SER A 35 -0.60 -22.95 -4.86
C SER A 35 -1.80 -23.37 -5.72
N SER A 36 -2.97 -22.81 -5.43
CA SER A 36 -4.13 -22.89 -6.31
C SER A 36 -4.11 -21.84 -7.43
N CYS A 37 -3.08 -20.99 -7.51
CA CYS A 37 -2.99 -19.98 -8.56
C CYS A 37 -2.78 -20.63 -9.92
N SER A 38 -3.65 -20.30 -10.87
CA SER A 38 -3.37 -20.49 -12.29
C SER A 38 -2.64 -19.26 -12.84
N PRO A 39 -1.51 -19.43 -13.57
CA PRO A 39 -0.81 -18.35 -14.27
C PRO A 39 -1.70 -17.51 -15.19
N SER A 40 -2.81 -18.09 -15.66
CA SER A 40 -3.77 -17.46 -16.58
C SER A 40 -4.86 -16.62 -15.90
N SER A 41 -4.82 -16.46 -14.57
CA SER A 41 -5.90 -15.73 -13.89
C SER A 41 -5.82 -14.24 -14.20
N SER A 42 -6.90 -13.70 -14.78
CA SER A 42 -6.94 -12.33 -15.31
C SER A 42 -7.03 -11.23 -14.26
N TRP A 43 -7.25 -11.56 -12.98
CA TRP A 43 -7.47 -10.55 -11.94
C TRP A 43 -6.16 -9.97 -11.37
N TYR A 44 -5.08 -10.76 -11.25
CA TYR A 44 -3.79 -10.30 -10.69
C TYR A 44 -2.75 -9.91 -11.74
N THR A 45 -3.00 -10.21 -13.02
CA THR A 45 -2.13 -9.84 -14.15
C THR A 45 -2.50 -8.48 -14.77
N GLN A 46 -3.45 -7.76 -14.17
CA GLN A 46 -3.92 -6.47 -14.67
C GLN A 46 -2.85 -5.38 -14.50
N GLN A 47 -2.79 -4.49 -15.48
CA GLN A 47 -1.98 -3.28 -15.43
C GLN A 47 -2.88 -2.07 -15.28
N MET A 48 -2.36 -1.01 -14.66
CA MET A 48 -3.08 0.26 -14.53
C MET A 48 -3.17 0.95 -15.89
N ASP A 49 -4.38 1.33 -16.28
CA ASP A 49 -4.58 2.21 -17.43
C ASP A 49 -4.05 3.63 -17.17
N ALA A 50 -3.98 4.44 -18.23
CA ALA A 50 -3.44 5.80 -18.16
C ALA A 50 -4.21 6.67 -17.15
N THR A 51 -5.53 6.51 -17.07
CA THR A 51 -6.39 7.24 -16.13
C THR A 51 -6.08 6.91 -14.68
N SER A 52 -5.93 5.62 -14.36
CA SER A 52 -5.60 5.14 -13.02
C SER A 52 -4.21 5.61 -12.60
N GLN A 53 -3.24 5.59 -13.53
CA GLN A 53 -1.91 6.11 -13.27
C GLN A 53 -1.92 7.62 -13.00
N ALA A 54 -2.68 8.40 -13.78
CA ALA A 54 -2.83 9.84 -13.56
C ALA A 54 -3.45 10.14 -12.19
N ARG A 55 -4.46 9.36 -11.79
CA ARG A 55 -5.10 9.48 -10.46
C ARG A 55 -4.13 9.16 -9.33
N LEU A 56 -3.32 8.10 -9.46
CA LEU A 56 -2.29 7.76 -8.48
C LEU A 56 -1.28 8.90 -8.31
N ARG A 57 -0.77 9.45 -9.42
CA ARG A 57 0.14 10.60 -9.40
C ARG A 57 -0.48 11.82 -8.70
N TRP A 58 -1.76 12.10 -8.95
CA TRP A 58 -2.46 13.20 -8.29
C TRP A 58 -2.59 12.97 -6.78
N VAL A 59 -2.96 11.76 -6.33
CA VAL A 59 -3.04 11.46 -4.89
C VAL A 59 -1.67 11.55 -4.23
N GLN A 60 -0.64 11.00 -4.87
CA GLN A 60 0.75 11.10 -4.40
C GLN A 60 1.21 12.56 -4.28
N LYS A 61 0.87 13.42 -5.26
CA LYS A 61 1.24 14.84 -5.22
C LYS A 61 0.52 15.63 -4.12
N ASN A 62 -0.75 15.32 -3.84
CA ASN A 62 -1.59 16.18 -3.00
C ASN A 62 -1.77 15.67 -1.56
N TYR A 63 -1.62 14.37 -1.29
CA TYR A 63 -1.96 13.78 0.02
C TYR A 63 -0.88 12.89 0.62
N MET A 64 0.18 12.55 -0.12
CA MET A 64 1.27 11.72 0.42
C MET A 64 2.21 12.57 1.26
N ILE A 65 2.24 12.29 2.56
CA ILE A 65 3.09 13.00 3.52
C ILE A 65 4.43 12.30 3.80
N TYR A 66 4.58 11.05 3.36
CA TYR A 66 5.80 10.27 3.55
C TYR A 66 5.99 9.28 2.40
N ASN A 67 7.21 9.19 1.88
CA ASN A 67 7.62 8.20 0.89
C ASN A 67 9.06 7.75 1.18
N TYR A 68 9.22 6.47 1.52
CA TYR A 68 10.51 5.91 1.91
C TYR A 68 11.54 5.93 0.76
N CYS A 69 11.11 5.84 -0.50
CA CYS A 69 11.99 5.91 -1.66
C CYS A 69 12.68 7.28 -1.81
N THR A 70 12.10 8.32 -1.22
CA THR A 70 12.68 9.68 -1.22
C THR A 70 13.35 10.05 0.11
N ASP A 71 13.28 9.17 1.11
CA ASP A 71 13.83 9.39 2.45
C ASP A 71 15.33 9.07 2.50
N ARG A 72 16.14 10.03 2.03
CA ARG A 72 17.61 9.91 2.01
C ARG A 72 18.23 9.87 3.41
N LYS A 73 17.54 10.38 4.43
CA LYS A 73 18.03 10.34 5.82
C LYS A 73 17.98 8.91 6.36
N ARG A 74 16.90 8.19 6.04
CA ARG A 74 16.77 6.77 6.38
C ARG A 74 17.73 5.88 5.61
N PHE A 75 18.06 6.26 4.37
CA PHE A 75 18.93 5.47 3.49
C PHE A 75 20.21 6.24 3.10
N PRO A 76 21.12 6.48 4.06
CA PRO A 76 22.33 7.28 3.81
C PRO A 76 23.32 6.60 2.85
N GLN A 77 23.25 5.27 2.70
CA GLN A 77 24.10 4.49 1.78
C GLN A 77 23.50 4.29 0.38
N GLY A 78 22.37 4.95 0.10
CA GLY A 78 21.63 4.80 -1.15
C GLY A 78 20.26 4.17 -0.94
N ILE A 79 19.31 4.60 -1.76
CA ILE A 79 17.92 4.16 -1.70
C ILE A 79 17.78 2.70 -2.14
N PRO A 80 16.73 1.99 -1.68
CA PRO A 80 16.46 0.62 -2.10
C PRO A 80 16.35 0.48 -3.63
N ARG A 81 16.79 -0.67 -4.17
CA ARG A 81 16.89 -0.88 -5.63
C ARG A 81 15.54 -0.83 -6.34
N GLU A 82 14.48 -1.24 -5.68
CA GLU A 82 13.12 -1.20 -6.22
C GLU A 82 12.57 0.22 -6.38
N CYS A 83 13.21 1.22 -5.77
CA CYS A 83 12.84 2.62 -5.92
C CYS A 83 13.41 3.26 -7.20
N ALA A 84 14.32 2.58 -7.91
CA ALA A 84 14.75 3.04 -9.22
C ALA A 84 13.58 2.97 -10.20
N PRO A 85 13.40 3.98 -11.08
CA PRO A 85 12.43 3.88 -12.16
C PRO A 85 12.68 2.59 -12.94
N SER A 86 11.62 1.80 -13.20
CA SER A 86 11.69 0.71 -14.16
C SER A 86 12.18 1.29 -15.49
N ALA A 87 13.26 0.73 -16.01
CA ALA A 87 13.82 1.08 -17.33
C ALA A 87 12.78 0.93 -18.44
#